data_AF-A0A6N2E294-F1
#
_entry.id   AF-A0A6N2E294-F1
#
_cell.length_a   1.000
_cell.length_b   1.000
_cell.length_c   1.000
_cell.angle_alpha   90.00
_cell.angle_beta   90.00
_cell.angle_gamma   90.00
#
_symmetry.space_group_name_H-M   'P 1'
#
loop_
_entity.id
_entity.type
_entity.pdbx_description
1 polymer ?
#
loop_
_entity_poly.entity_id
_entity_poly.type
_entity_poly.pdbx_seq_one_letter_code
_entity_poly.pdbx_strand_id
1 'polypeptide(L)' 'MKPVQVMFDEDILRRLSESDEVKERGRSEVVRRAVDRYLRQREQEAIARKYTNAYAATNQLEDELGGWTEEGAWPTE' A
#
# COMPACT_ATOMS: atom_id res chain seq x y z
N MET A 1 20.24 6.32 -8.78
CA MET A 1 19.15 7.30 -8.89
C MET A 1 19.18 7.90 -10.29
N LYS A 2 18.03 8.06 -10.96
CA LYS A 2 17.92 8.82 -12.22
C LYS A 2 17.10 10.09 -11.95
N PRO A 3 17.57 11.29 -12.32
CA PRO A 3 16.80 12.52 -12.13
C PRO A 3 15.59 12.51 -13.06
N VAL A 4 14.47 13.01 -12.55
CA VAL A 4 13.24 13.20 -13.31
C VAL A 4 12.72 14.61 -13.05
N GLN A 5 12.09 15.21 -14.04
CA GLN A 5 11.40 16.49 -13.91
C GLN A 5 9.90 16.22 -13.80
N VAL A 6 9.28 16.78 -12.77
CA VAL A 6 7.85 16.70 -12.51
C VAL A 6 7.34 18.10 -12.21
N MET A 7 6.18 18.43 -12.75
CA MET A 7 5.50 19.70 -12.50
C MET A 7 4.49 19.52 -11.37
N PHE A 8 4.44 20.51 -10.48
CA PHE A 8 3.47 20.60 -9.40
C PHE A 8 2.82 21.97 -9.45
N ASP A 9 1.59 22.07 -8.96
CA ASP A 9 0.93 23.35 -8.76
C ASP A 9 1.73 24.24 -7.79
N GLU A 10 1.73 25.54 -8.05
CA GLU A 10 2.51 26.50 -7.27
C GLU A 10 2.14 26.49 -5.78
N ASP A 11 0.85 26.35 -5.48
CA ASP A 11 0.36 26.25 -4.10
C ASP A 11 0.89 25.02 -3.37
N ILE A 12 1.03 23.89 -4.07
CA ILE A 12 1.61 22.68 -3.49
C ILE A 12 3.09 22.92 -3.18
N LEU A 13 3.83 23.53 -4.10
CA LEU A 13 5.26 23.83 -3.91
C LEU A 13 5.48 24.80 -2.74
N ARG A 14 4.63 25.82 -2.62
CA ARG A 14 4.66 26.76 -1.49
C ARG A 14 4.46 26.05 -0.17
N ARG A 15 3.35 25.31 -0.02
CA ARG A 15 3.05 24.54 1.20
C ARG A 15 4.12 23.51 1.53
N LEU A 16 4.66 22.84 0.52
CA LEU A 16 5.75 21.89 0.70
C LEU A 16 7.00 22.59 1.24
N SER A 17 7.34 23.77 0.73
CA SER A 17 8.50 24.54 1.19
C SER A 17 8.37 25.12 2.59
N GLU A 18 7.15 25.33 3.07
CA GLU A 18 6.88 25.80 4.44
C GLU A 18 7.10 24.70 5.49
N SER A 19 7.11 23.42 5.09
CA SER A 19 7.24 22.28 6.00
C SER A 19 8.66 22.17 6.59
N ASP A 20 8.74 21.91 7.89
CA ASP A 20 10.03 21.77 8.58
C ASP A 20 10.81 20.54 8.09
N GLU A 21 10.11 19.46 7.73
CA GLU A 21 10.74 18.27 7.15
C GLU A 21 11.43 18.59 5.83
N VAL A 22 10.84 19.46 4.99
CA VAL A 22 11.46 19.89 3.73
C VAL A 22 12.63 20.82 3.97
N LYS A 23 12.57 21.69 4.99
CA LYS A 23 13.71 22.54 5.38
C LYS A 23 14.88 21.70 5.90
N GLU A 24 14.61 20.63 6.62
CA GLU A 24 15.62 19.74 7.19
C GLU A 24 16.21 18.76 6.17
N ARG A 25 15.35 18.14 5.33
CA ARG A 25 15.72 16.98 4.49
C ARG A 25 15.72 17.26 2.99
N GLY A 26 15.18 18.40 2.57
CA GLY A 26 15.03 18.78 1.18
C GLY A 26 13.81 18.16 0.49
N ARG A 27 13.37 18.80 -0.58
CA ARG A 27 12.17 18.41 -1.34
C ARG A 27 12.27 17.01 -1.95
N SER A 28 13.42 16.67 -2.53
CA SER A 28 13.61 15.37 -3.19
C SER A 28 13.47 14.20 -2.22
N GLU A 29 13.95 14.35 -0.98
CA GLU A 29 13.80 13.32 0.04
C GLU A 29 12.34 13.13 0.43
N VAL A 30 11.65 14.23 0.70
CA VAL A 30 10.24 14.21 1.10
C VAL A 30 9.35 13.64 -0.01
N VAL A 31 9.58 14.06 -1.26
CA VAL A 31 8.88 13.50 -2.43
C VAL A 31 9.14 12.00 -2.57
N ARG A 32 10.39 11.55 -2.39
CA ARG A 32 10.72 10.12 -2.44
C ARG A 32 9.95 9.31 -1.38
N ARG A 33 9.91 9.79 -0.14
CA ARG A 33 9.17 9.15 0.96
C ARG A 33 7.66 9.14 0.69
N ALA A 34 7.13 10.23 0.15
CA ALA A 34 5.72 10.33 -0.23
C ALA A 34 5.35 9.32 -1.34
N VAL A 35 6.21 9.17 -2.35
CA VAL A 35 6.03 8.19 -3.42
C VAL A 35 6.07 6.76 -2.88
N ASP A 36 7.05 6.41 -2.03
CA ASP A 36 7.13 5.08 -1.41
C ASP A 36 5.85 4.77 -0.60
N ARG A 37 5.38 5.73 0.20
CA ARG A 37 4.13 5.58 0.96
C ARG A 37 2.92 5.36 0.04
N TYR A 38 2.80 6.14 -1.02
CA TYR A 38 1.72 6.00 -1.99
C TYR A 38 1.73 4.61 -2.65
N LEU A 39 2.90 4.13 -3.08
CA LEU A 39 3.03 2.82 -3.72
C LEU A 39 2.66 1.67 -2.76
N ARG A 40 3.14 1.72 -1.52
CA ARG A 40 2.80 0.72 -0.50
C ARG A 40 1.30 0.68 -0.21
N GLN A 41 0.68 1.85 -0.07
CA GLN A 41 -0.77 1.92 0.15
C GLN A 41 -1.54 1.31 -1.02
N ARG A 42 -1.14 1.64 -2.26
CA ARG A 42 -1.77 1.08 -3.47
C ARG A 42 -1.62 -0.44 -3.57
N GLU A 43 -0.46 -0.96 -3.18
CA GLU A 43 -0.22 -2.40 -3.10
C GLU A 43 -1.15 -3.07 -2.08
N GLN A 44 -1.24 -2.51 -0.87
CA GLN A 44 -2.14 -3.01 0.17
C GLN A 44 -3.61 -3.00 -0.28
N GLU A 45 -4.06 -1.91 -0.93
CA GLU A 45 -5.41 -1.82 -1.50
C GLU A 45 -5.65 -2.85 -2.62
N ALA A 46 -4.63 -3.14 -3.44
CA ALA A 46 -4.72 -4.17 -4.46
C ALA A 46 -4.82 -5.57 -3.84
N ILE A 47 -4.04 -5.85 -2.80
CA ILE A 47 -4.09 -7.11 -2.04
C ILE A 47 -5.47 -7.27 -1.41
N ALA A 48 -5.95 -6.26 -0.66
CA ALA A 48 -7.25 -6.31 0.00
C ALA A 48 -8.40 -6.58 -0.99
N ARG A 49 -8.35 -5.97 -2.18
CA ARG A 49 -9.31 -6.24 -3.26
C ARG A 49 -9.24 -7.67 -3.78
N LYS A 50 -8.03 -8.22 -3.96
CA LYS A 50 -7.85 -9.62 -4.36
C LYS A 50 -8.43 -10.58 -3.33
N TYR A 51 -8.14 -10.37 -2.05
CA TYR A 51 -8.73 -11.15 -0.96
C TYR A 51 -10.26 -11.05 -0.98
N THR A 52 -10.80 -9.84 -1.05
CA THR A 52 -12.26 -9.63 -1.09
C THR A 52 -12.89 -10.39 -2.26
N ASN A 53 -12.30 -10.30 -3.46
CA ASN A 53 -12.81 -10.97 -4.65
C ASN A 53 -12.70 -12.49 -4.56
N ALA A 54 -11.57 -13.01 -4.04
CA ALA A 54 -11.39 -14.45 -3.85
C ALA A 54 -12.44 -14.98 -2.88
N TYR A 55 -12.60 -14.35 -1.71
CA TYR A 55 -13.54 -14.79 -0.68
C TYR A 55 -15.02 -14.50 -0.97
N ALA A 56 -15.32 -13.61 -1.91
CA ALA A 56 -16.70 -13.38 -2.36
C ALA A 56 -17.24 -14.51 -3.26
N ALA A 57 -16.37 -15.31 -3.88
CA ALA A 57 -16.77 -16.45 -4.71
C ALA A 57 -16.92 -17.72 -3.87
N THR A 58 -17.96 -17.76 -3.02
CA THR A 58 -18.18 -18.79 -1.99
C THR A 58 -18.13 -20.23 -2.53
N ASN A 59 -18.75 -20.50 -3.68
CA ASN A 59 -18.80 -21.86 -4.25
C ASN A 59 -17.41 -22.37 -4.68
N GLN A 60 -16.54 -21.48 -5.15
CA GLN A 60 -15.20 -21.85 -5.62
C GLN A 60 -14.26 -22.13 -4.44
N LEU A 61 -14.53 -21.49 -3.31
CA LEU A 61 -13.76 -21.62 -2.08
C LEU A 61 -14.07 -22.89 -1.30
N GLU A 62 -15.33 -23.33 -1.29
CA GLU A 62 -15.72 -24.62 -0.72
C GLU A 62 -15.09 -25.79 -1.49
N ASP A 63 -14.99 -25.68 -2.82
CA ASP A 63 -14.31 -26.67 -3.65
C ASP A 63 -12.77 -26.65 -3.45
N GLU A 64 -12.15 -25.48 -3.35
CA GLU A 64 -10.69 -25.35 -3.16
C GLU A 64 -10.23 -25.72 -1.73
N LEU A 65 -11.03 -25.41 -0.72
CA LEU A 65 -10.73 -25.72 0.69
C LEU A 65 -11.40 -27.00 1.19
N GLY A 66 -12.12 -27.71 0.32
CA GLY A 66 -12.78 -28.97 0.65
C GLY A 66 -11.77 -29.98 1.21
N GLY A 67 -12.02 -30.47 2.43
CA GLY A 67 -11.15 -31.42 3.13
C GLY A 67 -10.14 -30.79 4.10
N TRP A 68 -9.98 -29.47 4.13
CA TRP A 68 -9.12 -28.78 5.10
C TRP A 68 -9.85 -28.39 6.40
N THR A 69 -11.17 -28.53 6.44
CA THR A 69 -12.02 -28.11 7.57
C THR A 69 -11.64 -28.79 8.90
N GLU A 70 -11.11 -30.01 8.86
CA GLU A 70 -10.74 -30.79 10.06
C GLU A 70 -9.24 -30.77 10.40
N GLU A 71 -8.40 -30.17 9.55
CA GLU A 71 -6.93 -30.16 9.75
C GLU A 71 -6.46 -29.00 10.65
N GLY A 72 -7.35 -28.04 10.96
CA GLY A 72 -7.06 -26.88 11.80
C GLY A 72 -7.24 -27.14 13.30
N ALA A 73 -6.46 -28.03 13.90
CA ALA A 73 -6.47 -28.20 15.35
C ALA A 73 -5.56 -27.15 16.04
N TRP A 74 -6.15 -26.30 16.89
CA TRP A 74 -5.35 -25.47 17.80
C TRP A 74 -4.62 -26.37 18.81
N PRO A 75 -3.34 -26.11 19.13
CA PRO A 75 -2.64 -26.89 20.15
C PRO A 75 -3.38 -26.78 21.48
N THR A 76 -3.64 -27.91 22.14
CA THR A 76 -4.01 -27.92 23.56
C THR A 76 -2.83 -27.42 24.39
N GLU A 77 -3.10 -26.51 25.34
CA GLU A 77 -2.12 -25.94 26.28
C GLU A 77 -1.21 -26.99 26.94
#